data_AF-A0A8C5GQD3-F1
#
_entry.id   AF-A0A8C5GQD3-F1
#
_cell.length_a   1.000
_cell.length_b   1.000
_cell.length_c   1.000
_cell.angle_alpha   90.00
_cell.angle_beta   90.00
_cell.angle_gamma   90.00
#
_symmetry.space_group_name_H-M   'P 1'
#
loop_
_entity.id
_entity.type
_entity.pdbx_description
1 polymer ?
#
loop_
_entity_poly.entity_id
_entity_poly.type
_entity_poly.pdbx_seq_one_letter_code
_entity_poly.pdbx_strand_id
1 'polypeptide(L)'
;MPLSLITVRSQVHRGVRGDVAKVKGGLPQIEIMQVVLRFCRVYELQMSRYMSNQLSWCVCNNCRDMSTDVECKCCGQQPEACISILPHMAAYILQEGHLRLASRIWNDVRGLDDLPNRGESSKQLRHAAYRQYVMWQYGALGRGNRVVIPSCVVWRIRDCFPDLLGHYTGYIPGRVQ
;
A
#
# COMPACT_ATOMS: atom_id res chain seq x y z
N MET A 1 -34.84 0.39 28.69
CA MET A 1 -34.94 0.96 30.05
C MET A 1 -33.54 0.91 30.66
N PRO A 2 -33.02 1.98 31.29
CA PRO A 2 -32.27 3.04 30.58
C PRO A 2 -30.85 3.36 31.11
N LEU A 3 -30.14 4.11 30.25
CA LEU A 3 -29.00 5.05 30.34
C LEU A 3 -28.39 5.47 31.70
N SER A 4 -27.07 5.67 31.67
CA SER A 4 -26.31 6.72 32.38
C SER A 4 -25.19 7.22 31.43
N LEU A 5 -25.27 8.37 30.75
CA LEU A 5 -25.14 9.78 31.20
C LEU A 5 -23.93 10.05 32.08
N ILE A 6 -22.85 10.56 31.48
CA ILE A 6 -21.92 11.47 32.16
C ILE A 6 -22.01 12.83 31.47
N THR A 7 -22.62 13.73 32.22
CA THR A 7 -22.72 15.18 32.03
C THR A 7 -21.45 15.82 32.58
N VAL A 8 -20.82 16.75 31.86
CA VAL A 8 -20.02 17.81 32.50
C VAL A 8 -20.47 19.17 31.97
N ARG A 9 -20.72 20.04 32.93
CA ARG A 9 -21.52 21.27 32.90
C ARG A 9 -20.88 22.40 32.09
N SER A 10 -21.76 23.21 31.52
CA SER A 10 -21.53 24.56 31.04
C SER A 10 -21.05 25.49 32.16
N GLN A 11 -20.13 26.39 31.85
CA GLN A 11 -19.92 27.63 32.60
C GLN A 11 -20.40 28.78 31.71
N VAL A 12 -21.55 29.34 32.09
CA VAL A 12 -22.14 30.56 31.54
C VAL A 12 -21.54 31.75 32.29
N HIS A 13 -20.90 32.67 31.58
CA HIS A 13 -20.72 34.03 32.07
C HIS A 13 -21.68 34.98 31.34
N ARG A 14 -22.40 35.75 32.16
CA ARG A 14 -23.45 36.69 31.80
C ARG A 14 -22.86 38.08 31.49
N GLY A 15 -23.56 38.81 30.63
CA GLY A 15 -23.43 40.25 30.40
C GLY A 15 -22.63 40.52 29.12
N VAL A 16 -23.13 41.24 28.11
CA VAL A 16 -23.85 42.51 28.17
C VAL A 16 -24.81 42.61 26.97
N ARG A 17 -25.99 43.18 27.19
CA ARG A 17 -26.95 43.59 26.15
C ARG A 17 -26.30 44.67 25.27
N GLY A 18 -26.19 44.41 23.97
CA GLY A 18 -25.83 45.37 22.94
C GLY A 18 -26.54 45.01 21.64
N ASP A 19 -27.55 45.81 21.32
CA ASP A 19 -28.09 46.14 20.00
C ASP A 19 -28.22 45.06 18.92
N VAL A 20 -29.49 44.80 18.58
CA VAL A 20 -29.92 44.07 17.38
C VAL A 20 -29.54 44.88 16.14
N ALA A 21 -28.32 44.67 15.65
CA ALA A 21 -27.94 45.05 14.29
C ALA A 21 -28.52 44.00 13.33
N LYS A 22 -29.61 44.40 12.66
CA LYS A 22 -30.26 43.68 11.58
C LYS A 22 -29.27 43.50 10.42
N VAL A 23 -28.59 42.35 10.34
CA VAL A 23 -27.76 42.01 9.18
C VAL A 23 -28.68 41.76 7.99
N LYS A 24 -28.93 42.82 7.22
CA LYS A 24 -29.41 42.72 5.85
C LYS A 24 -28.21 42.27 5.00
N GLY A 25 -28.35 41.15 4.30
CA GLY A 25 -27.36 40.70 3.33
C GLY A 25 -27.30 39.19 3.28
N GLY A 26 -28.10 38.58 2.40
CA GLY A 26 -27.79 37.25 1.92
C GLY A 26 -26.38 37.29 1.30
N LEU A 27 -25.59 36.25 1.57
CA LEU A 27 -24.28 36.09 0.96
C LEU A 27 -24.42 36.25 -0.57
N PRO A 28 -23.60 37.08 -1.21
CA PRO A 28 -23.69 37.31 -2.64
C PRO A 28 -23.52 35.97 -3.38
N GLN A 29 -24.41 35.70 -4.32
CA GLN A 29 -24.52 34.46 -5.10
C GLN A 29 -23.22 34.02 -5.79
N ILE A 30 -22.23 34.92 -5.88
CA ILE A 30 -20.91 34.72 -6.45
C ILE A 30 -20.00 33.86 -5.54
N GLU A 31 -20.14 33.92 -4.21
CA GLU A 31 -19.32 33.12 -3.28
C GLU A 31 -19.74 31.64 -3.23
N ILE A 32 -21.03 31.35 -3.43
CA ILE A 32 -21.55 29.98 -3.49
C ILE A 32 -20.97 29.27 -4.72
N MET A 33 -20.89 29.97 -5.86
CA MET A 33 -20.32 29.40 -7.09
C MET A 33 -18.82 29.12 -6.95
N GLN A 34 -18.06 29.97 -6.25
CA GLN A 34 -16.64 29.75 -5.94
C GLN A 34 -16.43 28.52 -5.04
N VAL A 35 -17.29 28.31 -4.03
CA VAL A 35 -17.21 27.13 -3.14
C VAL A 35 -17.58 25.84 -3.88
N VAL A 36 -18.64 25.85 -4.71
CA VAL A 36 -19.03 24.69 -5.54
C VAL A 36 -17.97 24.37 -6.59
N LEU A 37 -17.39 25.39 -7.24
CA LEU A 37 -16.29 25.20 -8.20
C LEU A 37 -15.02 24.68 -7.50
N ARG A 38 -14.71 25.13 -6.28
CA ARG A 38 -13.58 24.62 -5.48
C ARG A 38 -13.81 23.17 -5.04
N PHE A 39 -15.06 22.79 -4.71
CA PHE A 39 -15.45 21.41 -4.44
C PHE A 39 -15.36 20.56 -5.72
N CYS A 40 -15.92 21.00 -6.86
CA CYS A 40 -15.79 20.33 -8.15
C CYS A 40 -14.33 20.16 -8.56
N ARG A 41 -13.45 21.15 -8.35
CA ARG A 41 -12.02 21.06 -8.69
C ARG A 41 -11.26 20.09 -7.78
N VAL A 42 -11.61 20.00 -6.50
CA VAL A 42 -11.09 18.98 -5.57
C VAL A 42 -11.60 17.59 -5.94
N TYR A 43 -12.87 17.46 -6.34
CA TYR A 43 -13.45 16.22 -6.85
C TYR A 43 -12.87 15.81 -8.21
N GLU A 44 -12.60 16.71 -9.15
CA GLU A 44 -11.95 16.44 -10.44
C GLU A 44 -10.47 16.03 -10.24
N LEU A 45 -9.77 16.61 -9.28
CA LEU A 45 -8.41 16.18 -8.89
C LEU A 45 -8.41 14.84 -8.13
N GLN A 46 -9.46 14.56 -7.33
CA GLN A 46 -9.68 13.23 -6.75
C GLN A 46 -10.06 12.20 -7.83
N MET A 47 -10.87 12.58 -8.83
CA MET A 47 -11.27 11.73 -9.94
C MET A 47 -10.10 11.47 -10.90
N SER A 48 -9.22 12.44 -11.14
CA SER A 48 -8.03 12.23 -12.00
C SER A 48 -7.00 11.33 -11.32
N ARG A 49 -6.87 11.39 -9.99
CA ARG A 49 -6.13 10.40 -9.18
C ARG A 49 -6.83 9.03 -9.12
N TYR A 50 -8.15 8.99 -9.26
CA TYR A 50 -8.93 7.76 -9.35
C TYR A 50 -8.79 7.10 -10.73
N MET A 51 -8.71 7.89 -11.81
CA MET A 51 -8.53 7.42 -13.20
C MET A 51 -7.09 7.02 -13.53
N SER A 52 -6.08 7.49 -12.79
CA SER A 52 -4.67 7.09 -12.97
C SER A 52 -4.33 5.67 -12.45
N ASN A 53 -5.32 4.91 -11.96
CA ASN A 53 -5.14 3.56 -11.40
C ASN A 53 -5.90 2.45 -12.15
N GLN A 54 -6.61 2.75 -13.25
CA GLN A 54 -7.20 1.71 -14.08
C GLN A 54 -6.18 1.17 -15.09
N LEU A 55 -5.20 0.44 -14.56
CA LEU A 55 -4.37 -0.44 -15.38
C LEU A 55 -5.30 -1.47 -16.04
N SER A 56 -5.33 -1.51 -17.38
CA SER A 56 -6.25 -2.36 -18.14
C SER A 56 -6.11 -3.85 -17.83
N TRP A 57 -4.94 -4.27 -17.33
CA TRP A 57 -4.62 -5.64 -16.94
C TRP A 57 -4.83 -5.92 -15.43
N CYS A 58 -5.25 -4.92 -14.65
CA CYS A 58 -5.48 -5.07 -13.21
C CYS A 58 -6.95 -5.36 -12.90
N VAL A 59 -7.18 -6.40 -12.10
CA VAL A 59 -8.50 -6.76 -11.54
C VAL A 59 -8.62 -6.34 -10.08
N CYS A 60 -7.52 -6.40 -9.32
CA CYS A 60 -7.52 -6.22 -7.87
C CYS A 60 -7.45 -4.76 -7.38
N ASN A 61 -7.37 -3.78 -8.29
CA ASN A 61 -7.21 -2.33 -8.00
C ASN A 61 -6.00 -1.93 -7.13
N ASN A 62 -5.06 -2.84 -6.90
CA ASN A 62 -3.87 -2.60 -6.06
C ASN A 62 -2.54 -2.72 -6.84
N CYS A 63 -2.59 -3.00 -8.15
CA CYS A 63 -1.37 -3.02 -8.97
C CYS A 63 -0.92 -1.58 -9.30
N ARG A 64 0.37 -1.42 -9.57
CA ARG A 64 0.93 -0.19 -10.18
C ARG A 64 1.77 -0.57 -11.41
N ASP A 65 2.14 0.42 -12.20
CA ASP A 65 3.00 0.21 -13.38
C ASP A 65 4.29 -0.54 -13.03
N MET A 66 4.73 -1.37 -13.97
CA MET A 66 5.96 -2.13 -13.88
C MET A 66 6.86 -1.79 -15.07
N SER A 67 8.16 -1.95 -14.89
CA SER A 67 9.17 -1.59 -15.91
C SER A 67 9.13 -2.47 -17.16
N THR A 68 8.54 -3.66 -17.07
CA THR A 68 8.52 -4.64 -18.16
C THR A 68 7.14 -5.26 -18.31
N ASP A 69 6.75 -5.59 -19.55
CA ASP A 69 5.44 -6.19 -19.85
C ASP A 69 5.25 -7.53 -19.14
N VAL A 70 6.32 -8.32 -19.00
CA VAL A 70 6.29 -9.60 -18.29
C VAL A 70 5.93 -9.42 -16.81
N GLU A 71 6.28 -8.28 -16.21
CA GLU A 71 5.96 -7.93 -14.82
C GLU A 71 4.57 -7.29 -14.64
N CYS A 72 3.92 -6.87 -15.73
CA CYS A 72 2.54 -6.34 -15.74
C CYS A 72 1.50 -7.44 -15.49
N LYS A 73 1.60 -8.10 -14.33
CA LYS A 73 0.78 -9.23 -13.91
C LYS A 73 -0.04 -8.88 -12.68
N CYS A 74 -1.35 -9.11 -12.73
CA CYS A 74 -2.23 -8.98 -11.57
C CYS A 74 -2.29 -10.27 -10.75
N CYS A 75 -2.69 -10.19 -9.47
CA CYS A 75 -2.97 -11.38 -8.67
C CYS A 75 -4.30 -12.05 -9.05
N GLY A 76 -5.15 -11.38 -9.84
CA GLY A 76 -6.42 -11.89 -10.35
C GLY A 76 -7.56 -11.94 -9.33
N GLN A 77 -7.31 -11.54 -8.07
CA GLN A 77 -8.35 -11.53 -7.03
C GLN A 77 -9.22 -10.29 -7.12
N GLN A 78 -10.44 -10.38 -6.55
CA GLN A 78 -11.29 -9.21 -6.33
C GLN A 78 -10.59 -8.18 -5.42
N PRO A 79 -10.93 -6.88 -5.51
CA PRO A 79 -10.26 -5.83 -4.74
C PRO A 79 -10.19 -6.09 -3.23
N GLU A 80 -11.25 -6.66 -2.65
CA GLU A 80 -11.40 -6.96 -1.22
C GLU A 80 -10.59 -8.19 -0.79
N ALA A 81 -10.20 -9.03 -1.75
CA ALA A 81 -9.44 -10.26 -1.56
C ALA A 81 -8.03 -10.18 -2.18
N CYS A 82 -7.55 -8.98 -2.54
CA CYS A 82 -6.24 -8.82 -3.14
C CYS A 82 -5.15 -9.41 -2.23
N ILE A 83 -4.27 -10.25 -2.78
CA ILE A 83 -3.21 -10.91 -2.01
C ILE A 83 -2.36 -9.88 -1.22
N SER A 84 -2.15 -8.67 -1.76
CA SER A 84 -1.36 -7.62 -1.11
C SER A 84 -1.98 -7.04 0.16
N ILE A 85 -3.29 -7.22 0.39
CA ILE A 85 -4.02 -6.71 1.56
C ILE A 85 -4.38 -7.82 2.56
N LEU A 86 -4.20 -9.10 2.19
CA LEU A 86 -4.50 -10.22 3.08
C LEU A 86 -3.63 -10.16 4.35
N PRO A 87 -4.15 -10.56 5.52
CA PRO A 87 -3.37 -10.62 6.76
C PRO A 87 -2.11 -11.50 6.65
N HIS A 88 -2.19 -12.57 5.85
CA HIS A 88 -1.06 -13.45 5.53
C HIS A 88 0.11 -12.71 4.88
N MET A 89 -0.16 -11.67 4.09
CA MET A 89 0.89 -10.83 3.52
C MET A 89 1.72 -10.18 4.63
N ALA A 90 1.05 -9.58 5.62
CA ALA A 90 1.71 -9.00 6.77
C ALA A 90 2.48 -10.07 7.56
N ALA A 91 1.82 -11.17 7.93
CA ALA A 91 2.40 -12.21 8.79
C ALA A 91 3.60 -12.95 8.16
N TYR A 92 3.49 -13.33 6.88
CA TYR A 92 4.48 -14.20 6.24
C TYR A 92 5.50 -13.45 5.41
N ILE A 93 5.14 -12.32 4.81
CA ILE A 93 5.95 -11.70 3.75
C ILE A 93 6.57 -10.36 4.18
N LEU A 94 5.98 -9.64 5.14
CA LEU A 94 6.40 -8.29 5.51
C LEU A 94 7.05 -8.19 6.90
N GLN A 95 6.95 -9.21 7.76
CA GLN A 95 7.62 -9.21 9.06
C GLN A 95 9.13 -9.47 8.93
N GLU A 96 9.95 -8.49 9.30
CA GLU A 96 11.41 -8.57 9.19
C GLU A 96 12.01 -9.77 9.95
N GLY A 97 11.58 -10.01 11.19
CA GLY A 97 12.07 -11.14 11.98
C GLY A 97 11.81 -12.50 11.31
N HIS A 98 10.64 -12.66 10.71
CA HIS A 98 10.28 -13.87 9.97
C HIS A 98 11.14 -14.03 8.70
N LEU A 99 11.33 -12.95 7.93
CA LEU A 99 12.17 -12.98 6.72
C LEU A 99 13.64 -13.29 7.04
N ARG A 100 14.17 -12.76 8.15
CA ARG A 100 15.53 -13.06 8.62
C ARG A 100 15.67 -14.52 9.01
N LEU A 101 14.71 -15.06 9.76
CA LEU A 101 14.70 -16.48 10.11
C LEU A 101 14.62 -17.36 8.87
N ALA A 102 13.68 -17.08 7.96
CA ALA A 102 13.54 -17.81 6.70
C ALA A 102 14.84 -17.76 5.88
N SER A 103 15.50 -16.60 5.81
CA SER A 103 16.76 -16.44 5.08
C SER A 103 17.87 -17.32 5.65
N ARG A 104 18.02 -17.38 6.99
CA ARG A 104 18.99 -18.25 7.66
C ARG A 104 18.73 -19.72 7.36
N ILE A 105 17.50 -20.19 7.54
CA ILE A 105 17.10 -21.57 7.21
C ILE A 105 17.47 -21.90 5.75
N TRP A 106 17.22 -20.97 4.84
CA TRP A 106 17.54 -21.16 3.42
C TRP A 106 19.03 -21.14 3.09
N ASN A 107 19.84 -20.42 3.86
CA ASN A 107 21.29 -20.38 3.74
C ASN A 107 21.89 -21.67 4.28
N ASP A 108 21.44 -22.12 5.46
CA ASP A 108 21.84 -23.38 6.08
C ASP A 108 21.60 -24.56 5.13
N VAL A 109 20.40 -24.67 4.56
CA VAL A 109 20.05 -25.71 3.58
C VAL A 109 20.91 -25.65 2.31
N ARG A 110 21.46 -24.48 1.97
CA ARG A 110 22.34 -24.30 0.79
C ARG A 110 23.83 -24.38 1.13
N GLY A 111 24.21 -24.52 2.40
CA GLY A 111 25.60 -24.45 2.84
C GLY A 111 26.26 -23.11 2.51
N LEU A 112 25.49 -22.01 2.55
CA LEU A 112 26.02 -20.66 2.36
C LEU A 112 26.35 -20.06 3.74
N ASP A 113 27.57 -19.54 3.91
CA ASP A 113 27.97 -18.90 5.15
C ASP A 113 27.10 -17.66 5.45
N ASP A 114 26.67 -17.54 6.71
CA ASP A 114 25.99 -16.38 7.26
C ASP A 114 26.97 -15.19 7.37
N LEU A 115 27.30 -14.57 6.24
CA LEU A 115 28.07 -13.33 6.25
C LEU A 115 27.25 -12.24 6.96
N PRO A 116 27.79 -11.58 8.01
CA PRO A 116 27.11 -10.49 8.68
C PRO A 116 27.08 -9.28 7.74
N ASN A 117 26.07 -9.22 6.88
CA ASN A 117 25.94 -8.15 5.91
C ASN A 117 25.40 -6.90 6.61
N ARG A 118 26.31 -5.94 6.86
CA ARG A 118 26.03 -4.69 7.57
C ARG A 118 25.58 -3.54 6.65
N GLY A 119 25.30 -3.81 5.37
CA GLY A 119 24.85 -2.81 4.39
C GLY A 119 23.79 -3.40 3.46
N GLU A 120 22.66 -2.69 3.33
CA GLU A 120 21.44 -3.01 2.56
C GLU A 120 20.49 -4.08 3.14
N SER A 121 20.10 -3.92 4.41
CA SER A 121 19.04 -4.73 5.03
C SER A 121 17.76 -4.79 4.18
N SER A 122 17.30 -3.66 3.62
CA SER A 122 16.09 -3.60 2.81
C SER A 122 16.16 -4.43 1.53
N LYS A 123 17.30 -4.43 0.82
CA LYS A 123 17.45 -5.24 -0.40
C LYS A 123 17.39 -6.73 -0.08
N GLN A 124 18.07 -7.15 0.97
CA GLN A 124 18.04 -8.54 1.43
C GLN A 124 16.64 -8.95 1.86
N LEU A 125 15.94 -8.10 2.60
CA LEU A 125 14.55 -8.32 3.01
C LEU A 125 13.60 -8.38 1.82
N ARG A 126 13.74 -7.52 0.80
CA ARG A 126 12.98 -7.64 -0.45
C ARG A 126 13.21 -8.99 -1.12
N HIS A 127 14.46 -9.41 -1.28
CA HIS A 127 14.79 -10.70 -1.88
C HIS A 127 14.23 -11.88 -1.08
N ALA A 128 14.31 -11.83 0.25
CA ALA A 128 13.70 -12.82 1.13
C ALA A 128 12.17 -12.85 0.98
N ALA A 129 11.52 -11.68 0.95
CA ALA A 129 10.08 -11.55 0.79
C ALA A 129 9.59 -12.10 -0.56
N TYR A 130 10.28 -11.80 -1.66
CA TYR A 130 9.96 -12.36 -2.98
C TYR A 130 10.02 -13.89 -2.95
N ARG A 131 11.08 -14.46 -2.39
CA ARG A 131 11.25 -15.91 -2.28
C ARG A 131 10.19 -16.54 -1.36
N GLN A 132 9.90 -15.90 -0.23
CA GLN A 132 8.89 -16.37 0.72
C GLN A 132 7.49 -16.36 0.11
N TYR A 133 7.16 -15.33 -0.68
CA TYR A 133 5.89 -15.28 -1.40
C TYR A 133 5.77 -16.42 -2.40
N VAL A 134 6.83 -16.67 -3.18
CA VAL A 134 6.86 -17.77 -4.13
C VAL A 134 6.66 -19.11 -3.44
N MET A 135 7.37 -19.33 -2.32
CA MET A 135 7.21 -20.55 -1.52
C MET A 135 5.79 -20.70 -0.98
N TRP A 136 5.19 -19.62 -0.49
CA TRP A 136 3.83 -19.65 0.06
C TRP A 136 2.77 -19.96 -1.02
N GLN A 137 2.89 -19.38 -2.22
CA GLN A 137 1.86 -19.49 -3.25
C GLN A 137 2.05 -20.69 -4.18
N TYR A 138 3.29 -21.07 -4.46
CA TYR A 138 3.61 -22.08 -5.47
C TYR A 138 4.40 -23.27 -4.93
N GLY A 139 4.82 -23.23 -3.65
CA GLY A 139 5.70 -24.25 -3.09
C GLY A 139 7.11 -24.22 -3.69
N ALA A 140 7.77 -25.38 -3.68
CA ALA A 140 9.12 -25.53 -4.22
C ALA A 140 9.10 -25.66 -5.74
N LEU A 141 9.67 -24.68 -6.45
CA LEU A 141 9.69 -24.66 -7.92
C LEU A 141 10.82 -25.50 -8.55
N GLY A 142 11.85 -25.87 -7.80
CA GLY A 142 13.06 -26.50 -8.34
C GLY A 142 14.07 -25.49 -8.94
N ARG A 143 15.22 -25.98 -9.39
CA ARG A 143 16.32 -25.14 -9.90
C ARG A 143 16.00 -24.58 -11.28
N GLY A 144 16.24 -23.29 -11.50
CA GLY A 144 16.04 -22.63 -12.80
C GLY A 144 14.61 -22.15 -13.04
N ASN A 145 13.62 -22.77 -12.42
CA ASN A 145 12.22 -22.36 -12.55
C ASN A 145 11.93 -21.08 -11.77
N ARG A 146 11.40 -20.08 -12.47
CA ARG A 146 11.06 -18.77 -11.91
C ARG A 146 9.65 -18.40 -12.33
N VAL A 147 8.95 -17.71 -11.43
CA VAL A 147 7.60 -17.21 -11.67
C VAL A 147 7.57 -15.71 -11.45
N VAL A 148 6.75 -15.02 -12.24
CA VAL A 148 6.48 -13.59 -12.06
C VAL A 148 5.54 -13.41 -10.87
N ILE A 149 5.98 -12.60 -9.89
CA ILE A 149 5.18 -12.16 -8.75
C ILE A 149 4.26 -11.02 -9.22
N PRO A 150 2.96 -11.03 -8.86
CA PRO A 150 2.03 -9.97 -9.23
C PRO A 150 2.49 -8.57 -8.78
N SER A 151 2.19 -7.55 -9.60
CA SER A 151 2.53 -6.14 -9.34
C SER A 151 2.05 -5.66 -7.97
N CYS A 152 0.79 -5.96 -7.58
CA CYS A 152 0.26 -5.58 -6.27
C CYS A 152 1.09 -6.11 -5.10
N VAL A 153 1.64 -7.32 -5.22
CA VAL A 153 2.50 -7.94 -4.21
C VAL A 153 3.90 -7.32 -4.25
N VAL A 154 4.47 -7.14 -5.44
CA VAL A 154 5.81 -6.53 -5.60
C VAL A 154 5.84 -5.12 -5.01
N TRP A 155 4.86 -4.28 -5.35
CA TRP A 155 4.77 -2.92 -4.82
C TRP A 155 4.56 -2.91 -3.32
N ARG A 156 3.74 -3.80 -2.78
CA ARG A 156 3.57 -3.93 -1.32
C ARG A 156 4.88 -4.27 -0.60
N ILE A 157 5.71 -5.13 -1.18
CA ILE A 157 7.04 -5.46 -0.65
C ILE A 157 8.00 -4.27 -0.76
N ARG A 158 8.02 -3.58 -1.91
CA ARG A 158 8.87 -2.39 -2.14
C ARG A 158 8.52 -1.24 -1.21
N ASP A 159 7.24 -1.04 -0.91
CA ASP A 159 6.79 -0.01 0.06
C ASP A 159 7.27 -0.33 1.48
N CYS A 160 7.31 -1.62 1.86
CA CYS A 160 7.76 -2.06 3.18
C CYS A 160 9.29 -2.02 3.32
N PHE A 161 10.01 -2.33 2.24
CA PHE A 161 11.47 -2.39 2.21
C PHE A 161 11.99 -1.56 1.04
N PRO A 162 11.94 -0.22 1.12
CA PRO A 162 12.24 0.65 -0.02
C PRO A 162 13.71 0.61 -0.41
N ASP A 163 13.97 0.87 -1.69
CA ASP A 163 15.28 1.31 -2.17
C ASP A 163 15.32 2.84 -2.17
N LEU A 164 16.31 3.44 -1.52
CA LEU A 164 16.38 4.90 -1.37
C LEU A 164 16.53 5.63 -2.71
N LEU A 165 17.12 4.97 -3.71
CA LEU A 165 17.27 5.51 -5.06
C LEU A 165 16.20 4.99 -6.01
N GLY A 166 15.31 4.10 -5.56
CA GLY A 166 14.27 3.51 -6.39
C GLY A 166 14.80 2.55 -7.46
N HIS A 167 16.04 2.10 -7.36
CA HIS A 167 16.66 1.22 -8.35
C HIS A 167 16.27 -0.25 -8.09
N TYR A 168 15.42 -0.79 -8.95
CA TYR A 168 15.02 -2.20 -8.90
C TYR A 168 15.41 -2.91 -10.20
N THR A 169 16.13 -4.03 -10.10
CA THR A 169 16.56 -4.81 -11.28
C THR A 169 15.40 -5.46 -12.04
N GLY A 170 14.27 -5.71 -11.38
CA GLY A 170 13.10 -6.38 -11.97
C GLY A 170 13.25 -7.91 -12.09
N TYR A 171 12.33 -8.52 -12.84
CA TYR A 171 12.28 -9.96 -13.08
C TYR A 171 13.37 -10.41 -14.05
N ILE A 172 14.20 -11.36 -13.59
CA ILE A 172 15.20 -12.02 -14.43
C ILE A 172 14.71 -13.45 -14.71
N PRO A 173 14.47 -13.83 -15.97
CA PRO A 173 13.99 -15.17 -16.32
C PRO A 173 14.99 -16.26 -15.93
N GLY A 174 14.48 -17.48 -15.76
CA GLY A 174 15.32 -18.66 -15.58
C GLY A 174 16.21 -18.90 -16.80
N ARG A 175 17.38 -19.51 -16.60
CA ARG A 175 18.12 -20.07 -17.73
C ARG A 175 17.27 -21.21 -18.29
N VAL A 176 16.72 -21.03 -19.49
CA VAL A 176 16.15 -22.12 -20.29
C VAL A 176 17.32 -23.08 -20.55
N GLN A 177 17.17 -24.33 -20.10
CA GLN A 177 18.11 -25.41 -20.44
C GLN A 177 17.69 -26.05 -21.75
#